data_AF-A0A818E8T0-F1
#
_entry.id   AF-A0A818E8T0-F1
#
_cell.length_a   1.000
_cell.length_b   1.000
_cell.length_c   1.000
_cell.angle_alpha   90.00
_cell.angle_beta   90.00
_cell.angle_gamma   90.00
#
_symmetry.space_group_name_H-M   'P 1'
#
loop_
_entity.id
_entity.type
_entity.pdbx_description
1 polymer ?
#
loop_
_entity_poly.entity_id
_entity_poly.type
_entity_poly.pdbx_seq_one_letter_code
_entity_poly.pdbx_strand_id
1 'polypeptide(L)'
;MTDQFHNTRQQIRRNDQIATSRTSAAVDKSLIKADEAPEKLKKGVLLDLIINDHRHPPSMEDMEKFERNSHTFMISPFKYDRSRSYVEPIPVNYASGYIDRWDANYVQMPCSPCYITNNTQPPWPMIRQELIQLKKKCDAKLATFEDLKATIIKCAGDNYDIYCLEVLITSVYSNMQRAQFMTTILSNICDLALNVDTLCSRPPALLRIGMNRWVTMSQRQAASLLACAFFSLFPYRSDREPNDGQKNFQDPNFIKLYQYGPSQKIEKLRCILHYFQRITERMPNGVITFQRFSLPESEHPNWSKSKAELSHIHLTMSDKIEDISCALQVEFANKYIGGGVLSAGCVQEEIRFCICPEMLVSLLICEKMEPNECIFLIGCERYSSYRNYADSFRFDGNYEDKVAKDNWGRKWCHVVAMDAMYFAEPSLQYDMKHVDRDLLKAYTSFYPQDSKKEDDAYFGIVTGSWGCGAFNGDRELKAIIQLMAASAVGRPLIYAAYLDKKLVNSLFAVYQYLLGQKARVRDLYRYLERYCTQTNQRESIFEFILKTPISSLKS
;
A
#
# COMPACT_ATOMS: atom_id res chain seq x y z
N MET A 1 36.67 21.03 -6.23
CA MET A 1 35.38 20.74 -6.88
C MET A 1 34.76 19.39 -6.44
N THR A 2 35.46 18.60 -5.63
CA THR A 2 35.01 17.30 -5.09
C THR A 2 34.39 17.38 -3.69
N ASP A 3 34.68 18.42 -2.90
CA ASP A 3 34.13 18.57 -1.53
C ASP A 3 32.73 19.19 -1.46
N GLN A 4 32.31 19.96 -2.48
CA GLN A 4 30.95 20.53 -2.52
C GLN A 4 29.89 19.46 -2.86
N PHE A 5 30.22 18.44 -3.66
CA PHE A 5 29.29 17.34 -3.97
C PHE A 5 29.09 16.36 -2.80
N HIS A 6 30.07 16.23 -1.90
CA HIS A 6 29.97 15.35 -0.74
C HIS A 6 29.07 15.95 0.36
N ASN A 7 29.14 17.27 0.55
CA ASN A 7 28.27 17.97 1.49
C ASN A 7 26.79 17.98 1.04
N THR A 8 26.50 18.14 -0.27
CA THR A 8 25.11 18.12 -0.76
C THR A 8 24.45 16.73 -0.61
N ARG A 9 25.20 15.63 -0.78
CA ARG A 9 24.67 14.26 -0.60
C ARG A 9 24.44 13.90 0.87
N GLN A 10 25.28 14.40 1.80
CA GLN A 10 25.03 14.26 3.23
C GLN A 10 23.85 15.12 3.71
N GLN A 11 23.61 16.29 3.10
CA GLN A 11 22.47 17.13 3.41
C GLN A 11 21.14 16.50 2.95
N ILE A 12 21.09 15.90 1.76
CA ILE A 12 19.89 15.21 1.25
C ILE A 12 19.57 13.95 2.06
N ARG A 13 20.58 13.14 2.41
CA ARG A 13 20.39 11.95 3.28
C ARG A 13 20.00 12.33 4.71
N ARG A 14 20.51 13.45 5.26
CA ARG A 14 20.05 13.98 6.55
C ARG A 14 18.61 14.47 6.47
N ASN A 15 18.20 15.12 5.39
CA ASN A 15 16.80 15.58 5.25
C ASN A 15 15.80 14.41 5.12
N ASP A 16 16.15 13.34 4.41
CA ASP A 16 15.32 12.12 4.33
C ASP A 16 15.28 11.34 5.66
N GLN A 17 16.39 11.30 6.43
CA GLN A 17 16.41 10.70 7.77
C GLN A 17 15.75 11.56 8.86
N ILE A 18 15.77 12.90 8.71
CA ILE A 18 15.08 13.84 9.60
C ILE A 18 13.56 13.76 9.39
N ALA A 19 13.09 13.50 8.16
CA ALA A 19 11.67 13.23 7.88
C ALA A 19 11.16 11.96 8.59
N THR A 20 12.01 10.94 8.76
CA THR A 20 11.68 9.72 9.52
C THR A 20 11.85 9.82 11.04
N SER A 21 12.56 10.83 11.56
CA SER A 21 12.86 10.95 13.01
C SER A 21 12.18 12.12 13.73
N ARG A 22 11.52 13.04 13.02
CA ARG A 22 10.74 14.16 13.60
C ARG A 22 9.22 13.98 13.50
N THR A 23 8.71 12.74 13.52
CA THR A 23 7.28 12.47 13.65
C THR A 23 6.83 12.61 15.11
N SER A 24 6.84 13.84 15.61
CA SER A 24 5.96 14.29 16.69
C SER A 24 5.31 15.61 16.26
N ALA A 25 4.72 15.62 15.06
CA ALA A 25 3.89 16.74 14.62
C ALA A 25 2.51 16.56 15.23
N ALA A 26 2.09 17.56 16.00
CA ALA A 26 0.82 17.62 16.68
C ALA A 26 -0.33 17.45 15.67
N VAL A 27 -0.98 16.29 15.70
CA VAL A 27 -2.39 16.20 15.33
C VAL A 27 -3.12 17.17 16.24
N ASP A 28 -4.04 17.95 15.69
CA ASP A 28 -4.94 18.80 16.47
C ASP A 28 -5.62 17.95 17.55
N LYS A 29 -5.10 18.03 18.78
CA LYS A 29 -5.51 17.20 19.92
C LYS A 29 -6.93 17.53 20.39
N SER A 30 -7.58 18.51 19.78
CA SER A 30 -8.94 18.93 20.12
C SER A 30 -10.05 18.01 19.56
N LEU A 31 -9.73 17.06 18.67
CA LEU A 31 -10.73 16.19 18.00
C LEU A 31 -10.85 14.77 18.59
N ILE A 32 -10.14 14.45 19.68
CA ILE A 32 -10.24 13.13 20.33
C ILE A 32 -10.91 13.29 21.70
N LYS A 33 -12.24 13.31 21.70
CA LYS A 33 -13.03 12.87 22.85
C LYS A 33 -13.60 11.48 22.56
N ALA A 34 -13.37 10.57 23.49
CA ALA A 34 -13.83 9.19 23.44
C ALA A 34 -15.36 9.07 23.67
N ASP A 35 -15.90 7.98 23.13
CA ASP A 35 -17.15 7.29 23.51
C ASP A 35 -18.52 7.81 23.05
N GLU A 36 -18.61 8.67 22.04
CA GLU A 36 -19.86 8.85 21.28
C GLU A 36 -19.70 8.32 19.85
N ALA A 37 -20.69 7.54 19.37
CA ALA A 37 -20.71 7.08 17.98
C ALA A 37 -20.67 8.31 17.05
N PRO A 38 -19.71 8.41 16.13
CA PRO A 38 -19.55 9.61 15.32
C PRO A 38 -20.83 9.91 14.53
N GLU A 39 -21.23 11.19 14.52
CA GLU A 39 -22.39 11.67 13.76
C GLU A 39 -22.29 11.16 12.30
N LYS A 40 -23.31 10.41 11.85
CA LYS A 40 -23.32 9.80 10.50
C LYS A 40 -23.69 10.85 9.45
N LEU A 41 -22.84 11.86 9.26
CA LEU A 41 -23.04 12.86 8.22
C LEU A 41 -22.62 12.31 6.86
N LYS A 42 -23.58 12.24 5.93
CA LYS A 42 -23.36 11.90 4.52
C LYS A 42 -24.00 12.96 3.62
N LYS A 43 -23.33 13.33 2.52
CA LYS A 43 -23.82 14.30 1.53
C LYS A 43 -23.49 13.87 0.09
N GLY A 44 -24.20 14.43 -0.89
CA GLY A 44 -24.01 14.09 -2.30
C GLY A 44 -24.85 12.89 -2.74
N VAL A 45 -24.36 12.17 -3.76
CA VAL A 45 -25.01 10.98 -4.30
C VAL A 45 -25.01 9.87 -3.24
N LEU A 46 -26.05 9.05 -3.20
CA LEU A 46 -26.11 7.90 -2.29
C LEU A 46 -24.98 6.90 -2.63
N LEU A 47 -24.27 6.40 -1.61
CA LEU A 47 -23.15 5.47 -1.80
C LEU A 47 -23.56 4.23 -2.60
N ASP A 48 -24.74 3.66 -2.30
CA ASP A 48 -25.28 2.50 -3.00
C ASP A 48 -25.44 2.74 -4.51
N LEU A 49 -25.79 3.95 -4.94
CA LEU A 49 -25.89 4.26 -6.38
C LEU A 49 -24.53 4.27 -7.09
N ILE A 50 -23.43 4.39 -6.34
CA ILE A 50 -22.07 4.34 -6.89
C ILE A 50 -21.55 2.89 -6.91
N ILE A 51 -21.85 2.09 -5.87
CA ILE A 51 -21.21 0.77 -5.69
C ILE A 51 -22.09 -0.43 -6.08
N ASN A 52 -23.41 -0.26 -6.27
CA ASN A 52 -24.34 -1.39 -6.46
C ASN A 52 -24.07 -2.22 -7.71
N ASP A 53 -23.78 -1.58 -8.84
CA ASP A 53 -23.53 -2.27 -10.10
C ASP A 53 -22.20 -3.04 -10.10
N HIS A 54 -21.35 -2.81 -9.09
CA HIS A 54 -20.02 -3.41 -8.94
C HIS A 54 -19.92 -4.37 -7.75
N ARG A 55 -21.05 -4.77 -7.15
CA ARG A 55 -21.10 -5.79 -6.09
C ARG A 55 -20.63 -7.16 -6.57
N HIS A 56 -20.71 -7.39 -7.88
CA HIS A 56 -20.11 -8.54 -8.53
C HIS A 56 -18.95 -8.07 -9.41
N PRO A 57 -17.75 -8.66 -9.26
CA PRO A 57 -16.64 -8.38 -10.18
C PRO A 57 -17.06 -8.62 -11.63
N PRO A 58 -16.65 -7.75 -12.56
CA PRO A 58 -16.92 -7.94 -13.98
C PRO A 58 -16.27 -9.24 -14.47
N SER A 59 -16.77 -9.73 -15.60
CA SER A 59 -16.16 -10.87 -16.27
C SER A 59 -14.79 -10.46 -16.81
N MET A 60 -13.74 -10.73 -16.05
CA MET A 60 -12.34 -10.58 -16.48
C MET A 60 -12.02 -11.54 -17.62
N GLU A 61 -11.11 -11.13 -18.52
CA GLU A 61 -10.54 -12.05 -19.50
C GLU A 61 -9.86 -13.24 -18.83
N ASP A 62 -9.82 -14.38 -19.52
CA ASP A 62 -9.15 -15.58 -19.01
C ASP A 62 -7.64 -15.26 -18.86
N MET A 63 -7.01 -15.68 -17.75
CA MET A 63 -5.57 -15.43 -17.49
C MET A 63 -4.66 -15.84 -18.67
N GLU A 64 -5.07 -16.84 -19.44
CA GLU A 64 -4.33 -17.36 -20.60
C GLU A 64 -4.23 -16.38 -21.78
N LYS A 65 -5.12 -15.39 -21.84
CA LYS A 65 -5.17 -14.39 -22.92
C LYS A 65 -4.30 -13.17 -22.67
N PHE A 66 -3.85 -12.96 -21.43
CA PHE A 66 -2.97 -11.84 -21.08
C PHE A 66 -1.58 -11.98 -21.73
N GLU A 67 -1.06 -10.87 -22.24
CA GLU A 67 0.26 -10.85 -22.88
C GLU A 67 1.37 -11.29 -21.90
N ARG A 68 2.03 -12.41 -22.23
CA ARG A 68 3.05 -13.01 -21.37
C ARG A 68 4.30 -12.15 -21.15
N ASN A 69 4.52 -11.13 -21.99
CA ASN A 69 5.69 -10.26 -21.91
C ASN A 69 5.55 -9.17 -20.84
N SER A 70 4.33 -8.69 -20.58
CA SER A 70 4.04 -7.68 -19.57
C SER A 70 3.51 -8.29 -18.26
N HIS A 71 3.23 -9.58 -18.21
CA HIS A 71 2.68 -10.25 -17.03
C HIS A 71 3.52 -11.44 -16.54
N THR A 72 3.98 -11.37 -15.28
CA THR A 72 4.64 -12.49 -14.60
C THR A 72 3.65 -13.28 -13.73
N PHE A 73 3.26 -14.48 -14.19
CA PHE A 73 2.46 -15.42 -13.40
C PHE A 73 3.32 -16.38 -12.56
N MET A 74 3.25 -16.32 -11.23
CA MET A 74 3.95 -17.25 -10.33
C MET A 74 3.23 -18.59 -10.19
N ILE A 75 1.99 -18.64 -10.68
CA ILE A 75 1.10 -19.79 -10.74
C ILE A 75 0.81 -20.13 -12.21
N SER A 76 0.41 -21.36 -12.50
CA SER A 76 -0.12 -21.71 -13.80
C SER A 76 -1.45 -20.97 -14.03
N PRO A 77 -1.63 -20.25 -15.16
CA PRO A 77 -2.92 -19.66 -15.51
C PRO A 77 -4.04 -20.70 -15.45
N PHE A 78 -5.19 -20.31 -14.91
CA PHE A 78 -6.37 -21.18 -14.82
C PHE A 78 -7.64 -20.35 -14.99
N LYS A 79 -8.76 -21.04 -15.25
CA LYS A 79 -10.09 -20.44 -15.28
C LYS A 79 -10.85 -20.77 -14.00
N TYR A 80 -11.27 -19.76 -13.25
CA TYR A 80 -12.18 -19.98 -12.12
C TYR A 80 -13.63 -19.90 -12.58
N ASP A 81 -14.32 -21.04 -12.61
CA ASP A 81 -15.75 -21.10 -12.92
C ASP A 81 -16.57 -21.14 -11.62
N ARG A 82 -17.12 -19.99 -11.22
CA ARG A 82 -17.99 -19.87 -10.03
C ARG A 82 -19.31 -20.63 -10.15
N SER A 83 -19.76 -20.90 -11.37
CA SER A 83 -21.03 -21.58 -11.62
C SER A 83 -20.92 -23.10 -11.52
N ARG A 84 -19.71 -23.65 -11.60
CA ARG A 84 -19.47 -25.10 -11.73
C ARG A 84 -18.72 -25.76 -10.57
N SER A 85 -18.16 -25.01 -9.62
CA SER A 85 -17.39 -25.59 -8.52
C SER A 85 -17.87 -25.15 -7.14
N TYR A 86 -18.23 -26.13 -6.31
CA TYR A 86 -18.44 -25.96 -4.86
C TYR A 86 -17.11 -25.84 -4.08
N VAL A 87 -15.98 -26.15 -4.73
CA VAL A 87 -14.62 -26.15 -4.13
C VAL A 87 -13.73 -25.12 -4.83
N GLU A 88 -13.12 -24.23 -4.06
CA GLU A 88 -12.16 -23.27 -4.62
C GLU A 88 -10.96 -24.00 -5.25
N PRO A 89 -10.57 -23.70 -6.51
CA PRO A 89 -9.40 -24.30 -7.11
C PRO A 89 -8.15 -23.89 -6.33
N ILE A 90 -7.23 -24.84 -6.20
CA ILE A 90 -5.95 -24.59 -5.55
C ILE A 90 -4.97 -24.10 -6.63
N PRO A 91 -4.44 -22.87 -6.52
CA PRO A 91 -3.45 -22.38 -7.47
C PRO A 91 -2.23 -23.30 -7.53
N VAL A 92 -1.88 -23.76 -8.72
CA VAL A 92 -0.71 -24.61 -8.97
C VAL A 92 0.45 -23.72 -9.38
N ASN A 93 1.67 -24.10 -9.01
CA ASN A 93 2.89 -23.39 -9.41
C ASN A 93 3.02 -23.25 -10.93
N TYR A 94 3.74 -22.21 -11.34
CA TYR A 94 4.06 -21.98 -12.76
C TYR A 94 4.92 -23.10 -13.37
N ALA A 95 5.87 -23.63 -12.60
CA ALA A 95 6.75 -24.72 -13.03
C ALA A 95 6.77 -25.85 -11.99
N SER A 96 7.08 -27.07 -12.43
CA SER A 96 7.19 -28.26 -11.57
C SER A 96 8.46 -28.28 -10.72
N GLY A 97 9.49 -27.51 -11.09
CA GLY A 97 10.74 -27.36 -10.35
C GLY A 97 11.17 -25.89 -10.26
N TYR A 98 12.12 -25.61 -9.37
CA TYR A 98 12.62 -24.25 -9.15
C TYR A 98 13.49 -23.77 -10.32
N ILE A 99 13.10 -22.65 -10.92
CA ILE A 99 13.83 -21.97 -11.99
C ILE A 99 14.48 -20.73 -11.38
N ASP A 100 15.80 -20.78 -11.17
CA ASP A 100 16.52 -19.65 -10.58
C ASP A 100 16.76 -18.50 -11.56
N ARG A 101 16.75 -17.27 -11.03
CA ARG A 101 17.16 -16.05 -11.73
C ARG A 101 17.86 -15.12 -10.74
N TRP A 102 19.09 -14.72 -11.07
CA TRP A 102 19.88 -13.75 -10.31
C TRP A 102 20.34 -12.63 -11.23
N ASP A 103 19.44 -11.70 -11.52
CA ASP A 103 19.70 -10.56 -12.40
C ASP A 103 18.93 -9.30 -11.91
N ALA A 104 19.02 -8.21 -12.67
CA ALA A 104 18.38 -6.96 -12.31
C ALA A 104 16.85 -6.93 -12.52
N ASN A 105 16.24 -7.92 -13.16
CA ASN A 105 14.81 -7.93 -13.50
C ASN A 105 13.95 -8.77 -12.56
N TYR A 106 14.58 -9.59 -11.72
CA TYR A 106 13.90 -10.52 -10.82
C TYR A 106 14.37 -10.34 -9.37
N VAL A 107 13.50 -10.74 -8.44
CA VAL A 107 13.87 -10.80 -7.02
C VAL A 107 15.05 -11.75 -6.86
N GLN A 108 16.05 -11.29 -6.13
CA GLN A 108 17.19 -12.12 -5.74
C GLN A 108 16.77 -12.97 -4.53
N MET A 109 16.40 -14.22 -4.82
CA MET A 109 15.81 -15.14 -3.83
C MET A 109 16.87 -15.65 -2.84
N PRO A 110 16.50 -15.87 -1.56
CA PRO A 110 17.43 -16.35 -0.53
C PRO A 110 17.98 -17.75 -0.80
N CYS A 111 17.25 -18.56 -1.56
CA CYS A 111 17.63 -19.93 -1.94
C CYS A 111 18.52 -20.01 -3.19
N SER A 112 18.81 -18.88 -3.85
CA SER A 112 19.65 -18.88 -5.04
C SER A 112 21.10 -19.27 -4.70
N PRO A 113 21.73 -20.18 -5.48
CA PRO A 113 23.15 -20.47 -5.34
C PRO A 113 24.04 -19.27 -5.72
N CYS A 114 23.50 -18.25 -6.38
CA CYS A 114 24.21 -17.02 -6.72
C CYS A 114 24.21 -15.99 -5.58
N TYR A 115 23.46 -16.23 -4.49
CA TYR A 115 23.52 -15.37 -3.32
C TYR A 115 24.83 -15.62 -2.56
N ILE A 116 25.88 -14.87 -2.88
CA ILE A 116 27.19 -14.99 -2.25
C ILE A 116 27.38 -13.80 -1.28
N THR A 117 27.65 -14.10 -0.01
CA THR A 117 28.09 -13.11 0.99
C THR A 117 29.63 -13.13 1.10
N ASN A 118 30.21 -12.29 1.96
CA ASN A 118 31.66 -12.19 2.17
C ASN A 118 32.39 -13.54 2.44
N ASN A 119 31.64 -14.60 2.80
CA ASN A 119 32.16 -15.92 3.15
C ASN A 119 32.39 -16.88 1.97
N THR A 120 32.41 -16.41 0.72
CA THR A 120 32.66 -17.19 -0.54
C THR A 120 31.70 -18.35 -0.83
N GLN A 121 30.75 -18.64 0.06
CA GLN A 121 29.74 -19.70 -0.08
C GLN A 121 28.33 -19.11 0.09
N PRO A 122 27.32 -19.67 -0.59
CA PRO A 122 25.94 -19.23 -0.40
C PRO A 122 25.45 -19.50 1.03
N PRO A 123 24.69 -18.57 1.66
CA PRO A 123 24.26 -18.73 3.04
C PRO A 123 23.10 -19.73 3.20
N TRP A 124 22.40 -20.06 2.11
CA TRP A 124 21.19 -20.90 2.15
C TRP A 124 21.35 -22.26 2.85
N PRO A 125 22.40 -23.07 2.61
CA PRO A 125 22.55 -24.36 3.30
C PRO A 125 22.63 -24.22 4.83
N MET A 126 23.34 -23.21 5.32
CA MET A 126 23.45 -22.91 6.75
C MET A 126 22.13 -22.39 7.32
N ILE A 127 21.52 -21.41 6.65
CA ILE A 127 20.20 -20.86 7.02
C ILE A 127 19.16 -21.99 7.11
N ARG A 128 19.12 -22.87 6.10
CA ARG A 128 18.22 -24.01 6.05
C ARG A 128 18.43 -24.95 7.24
N GLN A 129 19.67 -25.20 7.64
CA GLN A 129 19.96 -26.01 8.82
C GLN A 129 19.44 -25.35 10.10
N GLU A 130 19.66 -24.06 10.30
CA GLU A 130 19.17 -23.32 11.47
C GLU A 130 17.63 -23.37 11.56
N LEU A 131 16.94 -23.11 10.44
CA LEU A 131 15.48 -23.19 10.36
C LEU A 131 14.95 -24.61 10.64
N ILE A 132 15.61 -25.66 10.13
CA ILE A 132 15.25 -27.05 10.44
C ILE A 132 15.40 -27.34 11.93
N GLN A 133 16.46 -26.85 12.58
CA GLN A 133 16.66 -27.07 14.02
C GLN A 133 15.61 -26.34 14.85
N LEU A 134 15.31 -25.08 14.52
CA LEU A 134 14.25 -24.32 15.19
C LEU A 134 12.90 -25.04 15.03
N LYS A 135 12.55 -25.44 13.81
CA LYS A 135 11.32 -26.17 13.52
C LYS A 135 11.21 -27.47 14.34
N LYS A 136 12.28 -28.28 14.39
CA LYS A 136 12.31 -29.50 15.21
C LYS A 136 12.04 -29.22 16.67
N LYS A 137 12.60 -28.14 17.23
CA LYS A 137 12.33 -27.71 18.59
C LYS A 137 10.87 -27.28 18.77
N CYS A 138 10.29 -26.57 17.79
CA CYS A 138 8.87 -26.19 17.82
C CYS A 138 7.96 -27.42 17.84
N ASP A 139 8.21 -28.39 16.96
CA ASP A 139 7.43 -29.64 16.84
C ASP A 139 7.55 -30.49 18.12
N ALA A 140 8.74 -30.53 18.73
CA ALA A 140 8.98 -31.18 20.01
C ALA A 140 8.43 -30.40 21.22
N LYS A 141 7.86 -29.20 21.01
CA LYS A 141 7.41 -28.27 22.06
C LYS A 141 8.51 -27.83 23.03
N LEU A 142 9.74 -27.74 22.53
CA LEU A 142 10.95 -27.35 23.29
C LEU A 142 11.51 -25.97 22.87
N ALA A 143 10.94 -25.33 21.84
CA ALA A 143 11.43 -24.05 21.35
C ALA A 143 11.24 -22.93 22.39
N THR A 144 12.31 -22.19 22.64
CA THR A 144 12.33 -21.01 23.50
C THR A 144 12.43 -19.73 22.68
N PHE A 145 12.16 -18.59 23.32
CA PHE A 145 12.36 -17.30 22.65
C PHE A 145 13.83 -17.07 22.27
N GLU A 146 14.78 -17.56 23.07
CA GLU A 146 16.21 -17.48 22.75
C GLU A 146 16.58 -18.30 21.51
N ASP A 147 15.91 -19.43 21.26
CA ASP A 147 16.10 -20.19 20.02
C ASP A 147 15.63 -19.40 18.80
N LEU A 148 14.47 -18.73 18.90
CA LEU A 148 13.96 -17.86 17.86
C LEU A 148 14.91 -16.68 17.60
N LYS A 149 15.35 -16.01 18.67
CA LYS A 149 16.27 -14.88 18.62
C LYS A 149 17.59 -15.26 17.96
N ALA A 150 18.21 -16.35 18.41
CA ALA A 150 19.46 -16.84 17.85
C ALA A 150 19.30 -17.19 16.36
N THR A 151 18.17 -17.79 15.98
CA THR A 151 17.89 -18.13 14.58
C THR A 151 17.76 -16.87 13.71
N ILE A 152 16.99 -15.87 14.15
CA ILE A 152 16.85 -14.59 13.42
C ILE A 152 18.21 -13.90 13.25
N ILE A 153 18.99 -13.78 14.33
CA ILE A 153 20.32 -13.13 14.29
C ILE A 153 21.27 -13.85 13.32
N LYS A 154 21.33 -15.19 13.37
CA LYS A 154 22.16 -15.97 12.44
C LYS A 154 21.71 -15.82 10.99
N CYS A 155 20.40 -15.79 10.75
CA CYS A 155 19.84 -15.62 9.41
C CYS A 155 20.10 -14.21 8.85
N ALA A 156 19.97 -13.19 9.69
CA ALA A 156 20.26 -11.81 9.35
C ALA A 156 21.77 -11.57 9.15
N GLY A 157 22.63 -12.35 9.79
CA GLY A 157 24.08 -12.21 9.66
C GLY A 157 24.68 -11.05 10.47
N ASP A 158 23.89 -10.43 11.35
CA ASP A 158 24.31 -9.33 12.22
C ASP A 158 23.50 -9.34 13.53
N ASN A 159 24.05 -8.76 14.59
CA ASN A 159 23.51 -8.79 15.94
C ASN A 159 22.52 -7.65 16.18
N TYR A 160 21.29 -7.84 15.70
CA TYR A 160 20.20 -6.87 15.89
C TYR A 160 19.44 -7.10 17.20
N ASP A 161 19.00 -6.00 17.81
CA ASP A 161 17.99 -6.09 18.87
C ASP A 161 16.62 -6.48 18.27
N ILE A 162 15.88 -7.31 19.00
CA ILE A 162 14.53 -7.77 18.61
C ILE A 162 13.51 -7.46 19.71
N TYR A 163 13.72 -6.34 20.40
CA TYR A 163 13.01 -5.97 21.62
C TYR A 163 11.48 -5.97 21.49
N CYS A 164 10.92 -5.36 20.44
CA CYS A 164 9.47 -5.30 20.26
C CYS A 164 8.85 -6.69 20.02
N LEU A 165 9.58 -7.58 19.33
CA LEU A 165 9.14 -8.97 19.14
C LEU A 165 9.21 -9.75 20.47
N GLU A 166 10.27 -9.53 21.25
CA GLU A 166 10.41 -10.10 22.59
C GLU A 166 9.26 -9.66 23.50
N VAL A 167 9.02 -8.36 23.64
CA VAL A 167 7.94 -7.82 24.48
C VAL A 167 6.58 -8.37 24.06
N LEU A 168 6.30 -8.47 22.75
CA LEU A 168 5.07 -9.06 22.27
C LEU A 168 4.89 -10.50 22.77
N ILE A 169 5.89 -11.35 22.55
CA ILE A 169 5.79 -12.79 22.86
C ILE A 169 5.86 -13.05 24.37
N THR A 170 6.74 -12.35 25.10
CA THR A 170 7.06 -12.62 26.50
C THR A 170 6.21 -11.84 27.51
N SER A 171 5.64 -10.70 27.10
CA SER A 171 4.93 -9.79 28.01
C SER A 171 3.48 -9.53 27.60
N VAL A 172 3.18 -9.48 26.30
CA VAL A 172 1.82 -9.17 25.81
C VAL A 172 0.99 -10.44 25.58
N TYR A 173 1.59 -11.49 25.00
CA TYR A 173 0.89 -12.75 24.81
C TYR A 173 0.66 -13.48 26.14
N SER A 174 -0.58 -13.96 26.31
CA SER A 174 -0.92 -14.92 27.36
C SER A 174 -0.10 -16.20 27.23
N ASN A 175 -0.03 -17.01 28.30
CA ASN A 175 0.69 -18.29 28.29
C ASN A 175 0.23 -19.22 27.16
N MET A 176 -1.08 -19.23 26.88
CA MET A 176 -1.65 -20.05 25.80
C MET A 176 -1.24 -19.53 24.42
N GLN A 177 -1.33 -18.23 24.17
CA GLN A 177 -0.91 -17.61 22.91
C GLN A 177 0.59 -17.80 22.66
N ARG A 178 1.40 -17.62 23.70
CA ARG A 178 2.85 -17.85 23.63
C ARG A 178 3.18 -19.29 23.29
N ALA A 179 2.53 -20.25 23.96
CA ALA A 179 2.73 -21.67 23.67
C ALA A 179 2.29 -22.01 22.24
N GLN A 180 1.13 -21.52 21.79
CA GLN A 180 0.65 -21.71 20.42
C GLN A 180 1.61 -21.11 19.39
N PHE A 181 2.13 -19.91 19.66
CA PHE A 181 3.11 -19.25 18.81
C PHE A 181 4.40 -20.06 18.70
N MET A 182 5.04 -20.38 19.82
CA MET A 182 6.34 -21.06 19.85
C MET A 182 6.30 -22.49 19.31
N THR A 183 5.14 -23.15 19.31
CA THR A 183 4.99 -24.54 18.87
C THR A 183 4.43 -24.66 17.46
N THR A 184 3.29 -24.05 17.20
CA THR A 184 2.51 -24.31 15.98
C THR A 184 2.75 -23.23 14.94
N ILE A 185 2.60 -21.96 15.31
CA ILE A 185 2.71 -20.85 14.36
C ILE A 185 4.16 -20.74 13.87
N LEU A 186 5.13 -20.73 14.78
CA LEU A 186 6.54 -20.61 14.43
C LEU A 186 7.05 -21.80 13.60
N SER A 187 6.57 -23.02 13.89
CA SER A 187 6.87 -24.21 13.06
C SER A 187 6.37 -24.03 11.62
N ASN A 188 5.15 -23.49 11.45
CA ASN A 188 4.59 -23.22 10.13
C ASN A 188 5.32 -22.08 9.38
N ILE A 189 5.76 -21.03 10.09
CA ILE A 189 6.60 -19.98 9.48
C ILE A 189 7.93 -20.58 9.01
N CYS A 190 8.55 -21.47 9.79
CA CYS A 190 9.75 -22.19 9.37
C CYS A 190 9.47 -23.03 8.11
N ASP A 191 8.36 -23.78 8.08
CA ASP A 191 7.98 -24.58 6.91
C ASP A 191 7.79 -23.71 5.65
N LEU A 192 7.09 -22.59 5.78
CA LEU A 192 6.87 -21.66 4.67
C LEU A 192 8.19 -21.11 4.12
N ALA A 193 9.15 -20.75 4.99
CA ALA A 193 10.47 -20.26 4.59
C ALA A 193 11.34 -21.37 3.98
N LEU A 194 11.38 -22.55 4.60
CA LEU A 194 12.16 -23.71 4.17
C LEU A 194 11.79 -24.22 2.78
N ASN A 195 10.51 -24.07 2.42
CA ASN A 195 9.93 -24.56 1.17
C ASN A 195 9.82 -23.46 0.10
N VAL A 196 10.51 -22.32 0.25
CA VAL A 196 10.37 -21.18 -0.68
C VAL A 196 10.69 -21.53 -2.14
N ASP A 197 11.66 -22.38 -2.41
CA ASP A 197 12.02 -22.87 -3.75
C ASP A 197 10.93 -23.78 -4.36
N THR A 198 10.26 -24.57 -3.53
CA THR A 198 9.13 -25.42 -3.96
C THR A 198 7.83 -24.63 -4.10
N LEU A 199 7.58 -23.63 -3.27
CA LEU A 199 6.35 -22.82 -3.30
C LEU A 199 6.43 -21.71 -4.36
N CYS A 200 7.57 -21.02 -4.43
CA CYS A 200 7.88 -20.04 -5.46
C CYS A 200 8.81 -20.68 -6.49
N SER A 201 8.24 -21.52 -7.38
CA SER A 201 8.96 -22.24 -8.46
C SER A 201 9.78 -21.35 -9.43
N ARG A 202 9.68 -20.04 -9.30
CA ARG A 202 10.54 -19.03 -9.94
C ARG A 202 10.55 -17.77 -9.08
N PRO A 203 11.54 -16.87 -9.21
CA PRO A 203 11.49 -15.57 -8.56
C PRO A 203 10.38 -14.66 -9.11
N PRO A 204 9.74 -13.82 -8.27
CA PRO A 204 8.90 -12.73 -8.76
C PRO A 204 9.71 -11.74 -9.61
N ALA A 205 9.09 -11.19 -10.64
CA ALA A 205 9.70 -10.09 -11.39
C ALA A 205 9.68 -8.79 -10.57
N LEU A 206 10.69 -7.96 -10.75
CA LEU A 206 10.72 -6.61 -10.20
C LEU A 206 9.88 -5.66 -11.08
N LEU A 207 9.07 -4.84 -10.42
CA LEU A 207 8.23 -3.80 -11.00
C LEU A 207 8.99 -2.47 -10.94
N ARG A 208 9.79 -2.21 -11.97
CA ARG A 208 10.71 -1.07 -12.07
C ARG A 208 10.08 0.19 -12.64
N ILE A 209 10.71 1.34 -12.39
CA ILE A 209 10.32 2.64 -12.94
C ILE A 209 10.15 2.58 -14.46
N GLY A 210 9.08 3.19 -14.96
CA GLY A 210 8.70 3.29 -16.36
C GLY A 210 8.01 2.05 -16.93
N MET A 211 7.83 0.99 -16.13
CA MET A 211 7.19 -0.24 -16.60
C MET A 211 5.67 -0.20 -16.41
N ASN A 212 4.96 -0.79 -17.38
CA ASN A 212 3.58 -1.25 -17.24
C ASN A 212 3.60 -2.78 -17.15
N ARG A 213 3.60 -3.32 -15.92
CA ARG A 213 3.84 -4.75 -15.68
C ARG A 213 3.03 -5.28 -14.50
N TRP A 214 2.66 -6.55 -14.59
CA TRP A 214 1.93 -7.29 -13.56
C TRP A 214 2.75 -8.44 -12.98
N VAL A 215 2.53 -8.74 -11.69
CA VAL A 215 2.96 -9.97 -11.01
C VAL A 215 1.75 -10.57 -10.30
N THR A 216 1.37 -11.79 -10.69
CA THR A 216 0.25 -12.53 -10.08
C THR A 216 0.76 -13.78 -9.39
N MET A 217 0.34 -14.00 -8.15
CA MET A 217 0.78 -15.14 -7.32
C MET A 217 -0.33 -15.63 -6.41
N SER A 218 -0.19 -16.83 -5.83
CA SER A 218 -1.12 -17.29 -4.81
C SER A 218 -0.85 -16.62 -3.46
N GLN A 219 -1.88 -16.56 -2.60
CA GLN A 219 -1.72 -16.12 -1.22
C GLN A 219 -0.71 -16.99 -0.44
N ARG A 220 -0.62 -18.29 -0.77
CA ARG A 220 0.38 -19.21 -0.22
C ARG A 220 1.82 -18.87 -0.63
N GLN A 221 2.03 -18.40 -1.86
CA GLN A 221 3.34 -17.91 -2.31
C GLN A 221 3.71 -16.61 -1.58
N ALA A 222 2.75 -15.70 -1.42
CA ALA A 222 2.95 -14.49 -0.61
C ALA A 222 3.35 -14.82 0.83
N ALA A 223 2.66 -15.78 1.46
CA ALA A 223 2.99 -16.26 2.81
C ALA A 223 4.42 -16.79 2.94
N SER A 224 4.90 -17.55 1.93
CA SER A 224 6.28 -18.04 1.88
C SER A 224 7.30 -16.90 1.78
N LEU A 225 7.06 -15.91 0.92
CA LEU A 225 7.90 -14.72 0.81
C LEU A 225 7.91 -13.91 2.12
N LEU A 226 6.77 -13.76 2.78
CA LEU A 226 6.70 -13.07 4.08
C LEU A 226 7.36 -13.86 5.21
N ALA A 227 7.34 -15.20 5.17
CA ALA A 227 8.11 -16.02 6.10
C ALA A 227 9.62 -15.85 5.90
N CYS A 228 10.09 -15.70 4.65
CA CYS A 228 11.49 -15.32 4.38
C CYS A 228 11.81 -13.91 4.93
N ALA A 229 10.91 -12.94 4.76
CA ALA A 229 11.07 -11.61 5.34
C ALA A 229 11.10 -11.61 6.88
N PHE A 230 10.31 -12.47 7.51
CA PHE A 230 10.26 -12.65 8.96
C PHE A 230 11.63 -13.06 9.53
N PHE A 231 12.32 -14.00 8.88
CA PHE A 231 13.67 -14.43 9.26
C PHE A 231 14.79 -13.57 8.68
N SER A 232 14.47 -12.47 7.99
CA SER A 232 15.43 -11.58 7.32
C SER A 232 16.32 -12.27 6.29
N LEU A 233 15.74 -13.15 5.46
CA LEU A 233 16.50 -13.99 4.53
C LEU A 233 16.89 -13.27 3.23
N PHE A 234 16.15 -12.23 2.84
CA PHE A 234 16.46 -11.51 1.60
C PHE A 234 17.78 -10.74 1.75
N PRO A 235 18.62 -10.66 0.71
CA PRO A 235 19.86 -9.92 0.84
C PRO A 235 19.58 -8.42 1.05
N TYR A 236 20.15 -7.84 2.10
CA TYR A 236 19.98 -6.44 2.47
C TYR A 236 20.28 -5.51 1.30
N ARG A 237 19.39 -4.53 1.08
CA ARG A 237 19.47 -3.58 -0.02
C ARG A 237 20.38 -2.38 0.26
N SER A 238 20.69 -2.12 1.54
CA SER A 238 21.54 -1.03 2.01
C SER A 238 23.03 -1.23 1.72
N ASP A 239 23.46 -2.48 1.61
CA ASP A 239 24.89 -2.85 1.58
C ASP A 239 25.42 -3.07 0.15
N ARG A 240 24.59 -2.82 -0.88
CA ARG A 240 24.96 -3.07 -2.27
C ARG A 240 25.66 -1.89 -2.93
N GLU A 241 26.53 -2.20 -3.88
CA GLU A 241 27.20 -1.25 -4.77
C GLU A 241 26.18 -0.49 -5.66
N PRO A 242 26.45 0.76 -6.09
CA PRO A 242 25.54 1.61 -6.88
C PRO A 242 24.90 0.97 -8.13
N ASN A 243 25.54 -0.05 -8.70
CA ASN A 243 25.18 -0.62 -10.00
C ASN A 243 24.29 -1.88 -9.91
N ASP A 244 23.84 -2.30 -8.73
CA ASP A 244 23.03 -3.53 -8.56
C ASP A 244 21.54 -3.38 -8.99
N GLY A 245 21.12 -2.15 -9.24
CA GLY A 245 19.79 -1.80 -9.71
C GLY A 245 18.66 -1.91 -8.68
N GLN A 246 18.88 -2.24 -7.40
CA GLN A 246 17.80 -2.42 -6.41
C GLN A 246 17.81 -1.42 -5.23
N LYS A 247 18.65 -0.38 -5.28
CA LYS A 247 18.72 0.68 -4.25
C LYS A 247 17.44 1.49 -4.05
N ASN A 248 16.59 1.56 -5.07
CA ASN A 248 15.35 2.33 -5.06
C ASN A 248 14.15 1.53 -4.56
N PHE A 249 14.37 0.37 -3.93
CA PHE A 249 13.31 -0.45 -3.36
C PHE A 249 13.39 -0.40 -1.83
N GLN A 250 12.27 -0.69 -1.17
CA GLN A 250 12.22 -0.86 0.28
C GLN A 250 13.01 -2.10 0.72
N ASP A 251 13.44 -2.11 1.97
CA ASP A 251 13.94 -3.34 2.60
C ASP A 251 12.74 -4.21 3.00
N PRO A 252 12.60 -5.44 2.48
CA PRO A 252 11.49 -6.32 2.83
C PRO A 252 11.67 -7.01 4.19
N ASN A 253 12.88 -7.04 4.76
CA ASN A 253 13.17 -7.79 5.97
C ASN A 253 12.61 -7.12 7.23
N PHE A 254 12.03 -7.91 8.14
CA PHE A 254 11.29 -7.38 9.30
C PHE A 254 12.18 -6.88 10.45
N ILE A 255 13.50 -6.91 10.29
CA ILE A 255 14.44 -6.61 11.37
C ILE A 255 14.19 -5.25 12.04
N LYS A 256 13.91 -4.21 11.25
CA LYS A 256 13.61 -2.86 11.75
C LYS A 256 12.31 -2.81 12.55
N LEU A 257 11.37 -3.73 12.31
CA LEU A 257 10.10 -3.81 13.01
C LEU A 257 10.29 -4.45 14.39
N TYR A 258 11.21 -5.40 14.51
CA TYR A 258 11.53 -6.08 15.77
C TYR A 258 12.29 -5.18 16.74
N GLN A 259 13.09 -4.25 16.21
CA GLN A 259 13.93 -3.39 17.02
C GLN A 259 13.13 -2.49 17.97
N TYR A 260 13.76 -2.07 19.06
CA TYR A 260 13.22 -1.09 20.01
C TYR A 260 12.62 0.12 19.29
N GLY A 261 11.54 0.62 19.87
CA GLY A 261 10.86 1.78 19.33
C GLY A 261 9.50 1.99 19.98
N PRO A 262 8.68 2.83 19.36
CA PRO A 262 7.41 3.25 19.92
C PRO A 262 6.40 2.09 19.92
N SER A 263 5.46 2.11 20.86
CA SER A 263 4.62 0.95 21.22
C SER A 263 3.74 0.42 20.09
N GLN A 264 3.41 1.24 19.09
CA GLN A 264 2.67 0.80 17.92
C GLN A 264 3.40 -0.26 17.10
N LYS A 265 4.74 -0.38 17.20
CA LYS A 265 5.47 -1.51 16.60
C LYS A 265 4.97 -2.85 17.10
N ILE A 266 4.67 -2.95 18.40
CA ILE A 266 4.12 -4.17 19.03
C ILE A 266 2.74 -4.47 18.45
N GLU A 267 1.90 -3.46 18.26
CA GLU A 267 0.56 -3.62 17.69
C GLU A 267 0.59 -3.98 16.19
N LYS A 268 1.54 -3.44 15.43
CA LYS A 268 1.81 -3.86 14.05
C LYS A 268 2.26 -5.31 13.97
N LEU A 269 3.18 -5.72 14.85
CA LEU A 269 3.60 -7.12 14.99
C LEU A 269 2.43 -8.02 15.37
N ARG A 270 1.50 -7.57 16.23
CA ARG A 270 0.28 -8.33 16.54
C ARG A 270 -0.55 -8.62 15.29
N CYS A 271 -0.78 -7.64 14.42
CA CYS A 271 -1.50 -7.85 13.17
C CYS A 271 -0.79 -8.86 12.24
N ILE A 272 0.54 -8.74 12.09
CA ILE A 272 1.33 -9.60 11.21
C ILE A 272 1.41 -11.04 11.75
N LEU A 273 1.61 -11.22 13.05
CA LEU A 273 1.61 -12.55 13.67
C LEU A 273 0.20 -13.17 13.70
N HIS A 274 -0.84 -12.35 13.81
CA HIS A 274 -2.22 -12.80 13.64
C HIS A 274 -2.49 -13.32 12.21
N TYR A 275 -1.91 -12.69 11.18
CA TYR A 275 -1.93 -13.24 9.82
C TYR A 275 -1.28 -14.63 9.75
N PHE A 276 -0.06 -14.79 10.29
CA PHE A 276 0.60 -16.10 10.32
C PHE A 276 -0.20 -17.15 11.11
N GLN A 277 -0.85 -16.74 12.20
CA GLN A 277 -1.80 -17.60 12.94
C GLN A 277 -2.93 -18.07 12.02
N ARG A 278 -3.64 -17.14 11.38
CA ARG A 278 -4.80 -17.41 10.52
C ARG A 278 -4.46 -18.36 9.37
N ILE A 279 -3.34 -18.16 8.68
CA ILE A 279 -2.96 -19.01 7.56
C ILE A 279 -2.40 -20.38 8.00
N THR A 280 -1.91 -20.48 9.25
CA THR A 280 -1.53 -21.76 9.86
C THR A 280 -2.76 -22.61 10.16
N GLU A 281 -3.82 -21.99 10.68
CA GLU A 281 -5.11 -22.65 10.93
C GLU A 281 -5.79 -23.05 9.62
N ARG A 282 -5.77 -22.16 8.61
CA ARG A 282 -6.32 -22.44 7.28
C ARG A 282 -5.59 -21.64 6.21
N MET A 283 -4.75 -22.31 5.44
CA MET A 283 -4.06 -21.71 4.30
C MET A 283 -5.07 -21.23 3.25
N PRO A 284 -5.06 -19.95 2.85
CA PRO A 284 -5.95 -19.45 1.80
C PRO A 284 -5.52 -19.94 0.40
N ASN A 285 -6.52 -20.23 -0.44
CA ASN A 285 -6.34 -20.67 -1.83
C ASN A 285 -6.58 -19.54 -2.86
N GLY A 286 -6.67 -18.29 -2.43
CA GLY A 286 -6.86 -17.17 -3.35
C GLY A 286 -5.59 -16.75 -4.06
N VAL A 287 -5.78 -15.79 -4.96
CA VAL A 287 -4.75 -15.20 -5.81
C VAL A 287 -4.65 -13.71 -5.49
N ILE A 288 -3.45 -13.14 -5.64
CA ILE A 288 -3.20 -11.70 -5.53
C ILE A 288 -2.43 -11.21 -6.76
N THR A 289 -2.58 -9.93 -7.09
CA THR A 289 -1.88 -9.30 -8.22
C THR A 289 -1.33 -7.94 -7.81
N PHE A 290 -0.08 -7.71 -8.17
CA PHE A 290 0.60 -6.42 -8.07
C PHE A 290 0.78 -5.89 -9.48
N GLN A 291 0.41 -4.64 -9.71
CA GLN A 291 0.62 -3.97 -10.98
C GLN A 291 1.36 -2.67 -10.76
N ARG A 292 2.39 -2.42 -11.55
CA ARG A 292 2.90 -1.07 -11.74
C ARG A 292 2.30 -0.51 -13.01
N PHE A 293 1.79 0.71 -12.91
CA PHE A 293 1.25 1.45 -14.02
C PHE A 293 2.00 2.77 -14.17
N SER A 294 2.43 3.07 -15.39
CA SER A 294 3.07 4.32 -15.78
C SER A 294 2.27 4.92 -16.92
N LEU A 295 1.65 6.07 -16.66
CA LEU A 295 0.85 6.77 -17.66
C LEU A 295 1.77 7.31 -18.76
N PRO A 296 1.52 6.96 -20.04
CA PRO A 296 2.30 7.51 -21.15
C PRO A 296 2.09 9.02 -21.27
N GLU A 297 3.14 9.76 -21.66
CA GLU A 297 3.06 11.22 -21.82
C GLU A 297 1.99 11.66 -22.82
N SER A 298 1.70 10.84 -23.83
CA SER A 298 0.62 11.09 -24.81
C SER A 298 -0.78 11.13 -24.19
N GLU A 299 -0.96 10.48 -23.03
CA GLU A 299 -2.22 10.42 -22.29
C GLU A 299 -2.28 11.47 -21.17
N HIS A 300 -1.24 12.31 -21.02
CA HIS A 300 -1.27 13.37 -20.01
C HIS A 300 -2.38 14.39 -20.31
N PRO A 301 -3.21 14.73 -19.32
CA PRO A 301 -4.33 15.63 -19.52
C PRO A 301 -3.86 17.07 -19.71
N ASN A 302 -4.47 17.77 -20.66
CA ASN A 302 -4.35 19.23 -20.76
C ASN A 302 -5.43 19.90 -19.90
N TRP A 303 -5.09 20.21 -18.65
CA TRP A 303 -6.04 20.70 -17.65
C TRP A 303 -6.77 21.98 -18.06
N SER A 304 -6.05 22.97 -18.60
CA SER A 304 -6.61 24.26 -19.04
C SER A 304 -7.57 24.14 -20.23
N LYS A 305 -7.51 23.03 -20.99
CA LYS A 305 -8.40 22.73 -22.12
C LYS A 305 -9.45 21.65 -21.80
N SER A 306 -9.43 21.06 -20.61
CA SER A 306 -10.32 19.95 -20.26
C SER A 306 -11.79 20.35 -20.32
N LYS A 307 -12.57 19.58 -21.06
CA LYS A 307 -14.02 19.78 -21.23
C LYS A 307 -14.86 18.95 -20.28
N ALA A 308 -14.23 18.11 -19.46
CA ALA A 308 -14.90 17.20 -18.54
C ALA A 308 -15.79 17.94 -17.54
N GLU A 309 -16.99 17.40 -17.35
CA GLU A 309 -17.93 17.85 -16.32
C GLU A 309 -17.54 17.27 -14.96
N LEU A 310 -18.07 17.84 -13.88
CA LEU A 310 -17.77 17.34 -12.54
C LEU A 310 -18.38 15.95 -12.31
N SER A 311 -17.54 15.02 -11.84
CA SER A 311 -17.99 13.69 -11.44
C SER A 311 -18.96 13.77 -10.26
N HIS A 312 -19.85 12.78 -10.16
CA HIS A 312 -20.65 12.57 -8.97
C HIS A 312 -19.78 12.41 -7.72
N ILE A 313 -20.22 13.00 -6.60
CA ILE A 313 -19.52 12.92 -5.32
C ILE A 313 -20.41 12.31 -4.22
N HIS A 314 -19.84 11.43 -3.42
CA HIS A 314 -20.36 11.02 -2.12
C HIS A 314 -19.39 11.50 -1.03
N LEU A 315 -19.89 12.22 -0.03
CA LEU A 315 -19.11 12.70 1.09
C LEU A 315 -19.56 11.99 2.35
N THR A 316 -18.62 11.48 3.14
CA THR A 316 -18.90 10.79 4.39
C THR A 316 -17.91 11.18 5.48
N MET A 317 -18.39 11.28 6.72
CA MET A 317 -17.57 11.62 7.89
C MET A 317 -17.10 10.38 8.66
N SER A 318 -17.85 9.27 8.61
CA SER A 318 -17.67 8.13 9.51
C SER A 318 -17.08 6.89 8.84
N ASP A 319 -17.25 6.74 7.53
CA ASP A 319 -16.79 5.55 6.83
C ASP A 319 -15.27 5.60 6.62
N LYS A 320 -14.59 4.47 6.81
CA LYS A 320 -13.17 4.33 6.47
C LYS A 320 -13.04 3.83 5.03
N ILE A 321 -11.91 4.14 4.39
CA ILE A 321 -11.64 3.74 3.00
C ILE A 321 -11.70 2.22 2.87
N GLU A 322 -11.06 1.50 3.79
CA GLU A 322 -11.01 0.04 3.80
C GLU A 322 -12.36 -0.66 4.00
N ASP A 323 -13.34 0.03 4.57
CA ASP A 323 -14.67 -0.52 4.86
C ASP A 323 -15.63 -0.34 3.66
N ILE A 324 -15.26 0.49 2.68
CA ILE A 324 -16.03 0.69 1.45
C ILE A 324 -15.51 -0.26 0.38
N SER A 325 -16.16 -1.41 0.27
CA SER A 325 -15.91 -2.40 -0.79
C SER A 325 -16.48 -1.97 -2.14
N CYS A 326 -16.14 -2.70 -3.22
CA CYS A 326 -16.69 -2.47 -4.57
C CYS A 326 -16.37 -1.08 -5.14
N ALA A 327 -15.26 -0.49 -4.72
CA ALA A 327 -14.70 0.76 -5.20
C ALA A 327 -13.17 0.63 -5.24
N LEU A 328 -12.50 1.51 -6.00
CA LEU A 328 -11.05 1.63 -5.99
C LEU A 328 -10.62 2.36 -4.72
N GLN A 329 -9.96 1.64 -3.82
CA GLN A 329 -9.51 2.15 -2.53
C GLN A 329 -8.16 2.85 -2.67
N VAL A 330 -8.13 4.15 -2.40
CA VAL A 330 -6.88 4.91 -2.43
C VAL A 330 -6.07 4.64 -1.16
N GLU A 331 -4.80 4.32 -1.37
CA GLU A 331 -3.78 4.20 -0.36
C GLU A 331 -2.86 5.42 -0.41
N PHE A 332 -2.77 6.16 0.70
CA PHE A 332 -2.00 7.41 0.83
C PHE A 332 -0.52 7.10 1.02
N ALA A 333 0.08 6.61 -0.06
CA ALA A 333 1.36 5.96 -0.02
C ALA A 333 2.55 6.93 0.16
N ASN A 334 3.66 6.39 0.62
CA ASN A 334 4.97 6.94 0.33
C ASN A 334 5.39 6.54 -1.10
N LYS A 335 6.23 7.36 -1.76
CA LYS A 335 6.82 7.00 -3.06
C LYS A 335 7.56 5.65 -3.01
N TYR A 336 8.11 5.30 -1.85
CA TYR A 336 8.55 3.95 -1.52
C TYR A 336 7.42 3.21 -0.81
N ILE A 337 6.63 2.46 -1.57
CA ILE A 337 5.41 1.80 -1.11
C ILE A 337 5.57 1.05 0.22
N GLY A 338 4.60 1.20 1.12
CA GLY A 338 4.62 0.70 2.49
C GLY A 338 5.30 1.63 3.48
N GLY A 339 5.96 2.69 3.02
CA GLY A 339 6.45 3.78 3.86
C GLY A 339 7.27 3.31 5.07
N GLY A 340 6.79 3.62 6.27
CA GLY A 340 7.40 3.25 7.53
C GLY A 340 6.86 1.97 8.17
N VAL A 341 6.19 1.07 7.42
CA VAL A 341 5.46 -0.07 8.00
C VAL A 341 6.35 -0.98 8.83
N LEU A 342 7.56 -1.27 8.34
CA LEU A 342 8.57 -2.05 9.06
C LEU A 342 9.41 -1.21 10.04
N SER A 343 9.04 0.03 10.33
CA SER A 343 9.77 0.91 11.27
C SER A 343 8.82 1.61 12.24
N ALA A 344 8.87 2.94 12.37
CA ALA A 344 8.04 3.71 13.31
C ALA A 344 6.71 4.21 12.71
N GLY A 345 6.58 4.21 11.37
CA GLY A 345 5.37 4.66 10.67
C GLY A 345 4.13 3.88 11.11
N CYS A 346 3.00 4.58 11.26
CA CYS A 346 1.74 3.99 11.70
C CYS A 346 0.52 4.85 11.36
N VAL A 347 0.54 5.50 10.19
CA VAL A 347 -0.61 6.24 9.68
C VAL A 347 -1.38 5.33 8.71
N GLN A 348 -2.21 5.90 7.83
CA GLN A 348 -3.13 5.14 6.98
C GLN A 348 -2.43 4.02 6.17
N GLU A 349 -1.30 4.31 5.52
CA GLU A 349 -0.52 3.31 4.77
C GLU A 349 -0.02 2.15 5.62
N GLU A 350 0.70 2.45 6.70
CA GLU A 350 1.26 1.37 7.52
C GLU A 350 0.18 0.56 8.21
N ILE A 351 -0.93 1.20 8.64
CA ILE A 351 -2.07 0.50 9.24
C ILE A 351 -2.69 -0.45 8.21
N ARG A 352 -2.92 0.01 6.98
CA ARG A 352 -3.49 -0.82 5.91
C ARG A 352 -2.61 -2.03 5.60
N PHE A 353 -1.30 -1.84 5.51
CA PHE A 353 -0.33 -2.92 5.28
C PHE A 353 -0.25 -3.90 6.46
N CYS A 354 -0.52 -3.44 7.70
CA CYS A 354 -0.55 -4.33 8.86
C CYS A 354 -1.83 -5.17 8.92
N ILE A 355 -3.00 -4.59 8.59
CA ILE A 355 -4.26 -5.35 8.60
C ILE A 355 -4.42 -6.25 7.36
N CYS A 356 -3.71 -5.95 6.27
CA CYS A 356 -3.63 -6.76 5.05
C CYS A 356 -2.17 -7.16 4.73
N PRO A 357 -1.51 -8.05 5.50
CA PRO A 357 -0.06 -8.29 5.39
C PRO A 357 0.46 -8.77 4.04
N GLU A 358 -0.39 -9.33 3.18
CA GLU A 358 -0.01 -9.72 1.82
C GLU A 358 0.50 -8.52 0.98
N MET A 359 0.06 -7.31 1.31
CA MET A 359 0.56 -6.07 0.70
C MET A 359 2.06 -5.84 0.97
N LEU A 360 2.63 -6.40 2.03
CA LEU A 360 4.06 -6.28 2.36
C LEU A 360 4.97 -6.91 1.29
N VAL A 361 4.46 -7.82 0.45
CA VAL A 361 5.21 -8.34 -0.71
C VAL A 361 5.57 -7.23 -1.69
N SER A 362 4.81 -6.13 -1.75
CA SER A 362 5.14 -4.98 -2.61
C SER A 362 6.47 -4.31 -2.23
N LEU A 363 6.91 -4.35 -0.97
CA LEU A 363 8.24 -3.85 -0.56
C LEU A 363 9.36 -4.62 -1.26
N LEU A 364 9.14 -5.92 -1.50
CA LEU A 364 10.10 -6.79 -2.16
C LEU A 364 10.16 -6.52 -3.67
N ILE A 365 9.03 -6.26 -4.33
CA ILE A 365 8.95 -6.28 -5.79
C ILE A 365 8.78 -4.91 -6.45
N CYS A 366 8.41 -3.84 -5.73
CA CYS A 366 8.12 -2.53 -6.32
C CYS A 366 9.24 -1.51 -6.08
N GLU A 367 9.75 -0.91 -7.16
CA GLU A 367 10.66 0.25 -7.08
C GLU A 367 9.88 1.52 -6.70
N LYS A 368 10.56 2.55 -6.18
CA LYS A 368 9.95 3.87 -5.91
C LYS A 368 9.12 4.39 -7.09
N MET A 369 8.00 5.05 -6.84
CA MET A 369 7.13 5.65 -7.87
C MET A 369 7.64 7.02 -8.34
N GLU A 370 7.56 7.28 -9.64
CA GLU A 370 7.70 8.61 -10.26
C GLU A 370 6.33 9.32 -10.38
N PRO A 371 6.27 10.64 -10.68
CA PRO A 371 5.02 11.41 -10.68
C PRO A 371 3.87 10.88 -11.55
N ASN A 372 4.18 10.21 -12.66
CA ASN A 372 3.20 9.62 -13.58
C ASN A 372 3.00 8.11 -13.35
N GLU A 373 3.34 7.60 -12.16
CA GLU A 373 3.23 6.17 -11.84
C GLU A 373 2.34 5.90 -10.62
N CYS A 374 1.73 4.73 -10.58
CA CYS A 374 1.06 4.21 -9.40
C CYS A 374 1.25 2.69 -9.29
N ILE A 375 0.90 2.14 -8.13
CA ILE A 375 0.95 0.68 -7.89
C ILE A 375 -0.44 0.21 -7.47
N PHE A 376 -0.99 -0.77 -8.18
CA PHE A 376 -2.22 -1.45 -7.78
C PHE A 376 -1.91 -2.73 -7.01
N LEU A 377 -2.68 -2.95 -5.94
CA LEU A 377 -2.63 -4.12 -5.08
C LEU A 377 -4.03 -4.74 -5.10
N ILE A 378 -4.17 -5.86 -5.80
CA ILE A 378 -5.45 -6.46 -6.14
C ILE A 378 -5.56 -7.82 -5.47
N GLY A 379 -6.64 -8.05 -4.73
CA GLY A 379 -6.94 -9.36 -4.14
C GLY A 379 -6.39 -9.62 -2.75
N CYS A 380 -5.63 -8.68 -2.17
CA CYS A 380 -5.08 -8.85 -0.83
C CYS A 380 -6.21 -8.90 0.22
N GLU A 381 -6.17 -9.90 1.10
CA GLU A 381 -7.17 -10.13 2.14
C GLU A 381 -6.88 -9.28 3.39
N ARG A 382 -7.94 -8.76 4.02
CA ARG A 382 -7.85 -8.19 5.36
C ARG A 382 -7.97 -9.27 6.42
N TYR A 383 -6.96 -9.36 7.29
CA TYR A 383 -6.90 -10.36 8.36
C TYR A 383 -7.25 -9.78 9.73
N SER A 384 -6.99 -8.49 9.96
CA SER A 384 -7.09 -7.91 11.30
C SER A 384 -8.08 -6.75 11.39
N SER A 385 -8.80 -6.72 12.50
CA SER A 385 -9.55 -5.55 12.97
C SER A 385 -8.62 -4.65 13.79
N TYR A 386 -8.93 -3.36 13.84
CA TYR A 386 -8.11 -2.41 14.58
C TYR A 386 -8.94 -1.24 15.12
N ARG A 387 -8.41 -0.60 16.16
CA ARG A 387 -8.93 0.65 16.73
C ARG A 387 -7.87 1.75 16.69
N ASN A 388 -8.36 2.98 16.77
CA ASN A 388 -7.58 4.20 16.84
C ASN A 388 -6.61 4.38 15.65
N TYR A 389 -5.63 5.27 15.76
CA TYR A 389 -4.77 5.69 14.66
C TYR A 389 -3.41 6.17 15.19
N ALA A 390 -2.36 6.15 14.36
CA ALA A 390 -1.02 6.64 14.73
C ALA A 390 -0.47 6.00 16.02
N ASP A 391 0.00 6.82 16.96
CA ASP A 391 0.53 6.42 18.27
C ASP A 391 -0.47 5.62 19.13
N SER A 392 -1.75 5.87 18.93
CA SER A 392 -2.84 5.20 19.64
C SER A 392 -3.35 3.93 18.95
N PHE A 393 -2.84 3.57 17.77
CA PHE A 393 -3.23 2.38 17.00
C PHE A 393 -3.17 1.10 17.84
N ARG A 394 -4.25 0.30 17.81
CA ARG A 394 -4.34 -0.99 18.51
C ARG A 394 -4.90 -2.08 17.59
N PHE A 395 -4.30 -3.26 17.64
CA PHE A 395 -4.89 -4.49 17.12
C PHE A 395 -6.17 -4.82 17.90
N ASP A 396 -7.24 -5.16 17.19
CA ASP A 396 -8.57 -5.39 17.77
C ASP A 396 -9.16 -6.75 17.41
N GLY A 397 -8.30 -7.72 17.10
CA GLY A 397 -8.71 -9.10 16.85
C GLY A 397 -8.92 -9.43 15.38
N ASN A 398 -9.66 -10.52 15.18
CA ASN A 398 -9.87 -11.11 13.87
C ASN A 398 -10.74 -10.23 12.95
N TYR A 399 -10.42 -10.21 11.66
CA TYR A 399 -11.35 -9.75 10.62
C TYR A 399 -11.65 -10.90 9.66
N GLU A 400 -12.93 -11.19 9.47
CA GLU A 400 -13.39 -12.13 8.47
C GLU A 400 -13.73 -11.36 7.19
N ASP A 401 -12.81 -11.39 6.23
CA ASP A 401 -13.02 -10.75 4.94
C ASP A 401 -14.05 -11.52 4.10
N LYS A 402 -15.26 -10.98 4.02
CA LYS A 402 -16.41 -11.56 3.29
C LYS A 402 -16.53 -11.02 1.87
N VAL A 403 -15.57 -10.23 1.40
CA VAL A 403 -15.58 -9.70 0.03
C VAL A 403 -15.47 -10.86 -0.98
N ALA A 404 -16.17 -10.71 -2.09
CA ALA A 404 -16.30 -11.73 -3.12
C ALA A 404 -14.96 -12.07 -3.82
N LYS A 405 -14.91 -13.27 -4.38
CA LYS A 405 -14.04 -13.76 -5.47
C LYS A 405 -14.13 -12.97 -6.77
N ASP A 406 -13.07 -12.60 -7.49
CA ASP A 406 -13.12 -12.40 -8.95
C ASP A 406 -12.91 -13.72 -9.73
N ASN A 407 -12.87 -13.67 -11.07
CA ASN A 407 -12.70 -14.87 -11.92
C ASN A 407 -11.26 -15.43 -11.94
N TRP A 408 -10.32 -14.79 -11.25
CA TRP A 408 -8.97 -15.29 -11.03
C TRP A 408 -8.78 -15.81 -9.60
N GLY A 409 -9.84 -15.80 -8.78
CA GLY A 409 -9.77 -16.18 -7.37
C GLY A 409 -9.18 -15.09 -6.46
N ARG A 410 -9.15 -13.84 -6.92
CA ARG A 410 -8.67 -12.68 -6.14
C ARG A 410 -9.81 -12.04 -5.39
N LYS A 411 -9.63 -11.65 -4.13
CA LYS A 411 -10.64 -10.86 -3.43
C LYS A 411 -10.99 -9.61 -4.24
N TRP A 412 -12.26 -9.24 -4.28
CA TRP A 412 -12.78 -8.05 -4.98
C TRP A 412 -12.45 -6.76 -4.19
N CYS A 413 -11.17 -6.60 -3.94
CA CYS A 413 -10.54 -5.54 -3.19
C CYS A 413 -9.43 -4.98 -4.08
N HIS A 414 -9.64 -3.76 -4.57
CA HIS A 414 -8.72 -3.06 -5.46
C HIS A 414 -8.17 -1.87 -4.72
N VAL A 415 -6.87 -1.88 -4.43
CA VAL A 415 -6.17 -0.77 -3.79
C VAL A 415 -5.23 -0.13 -4.79
N VAL A 416 -5.18 1.20 -4.84
CA VAL A 416 -4.18 1.97 -5.59
C VAL A 416 -3.32 2.78 -4.63
N ALA A 417 -2.02 2.49 -4.61
CA ALA A 417 -1.02 3.27 -3.90
C ALA A 417 -0.61 4.48 -4.75
N MET A 418 -0.75 5.66 -4.17
CA MET A 418 -0.35 6.92 -4.80
C MET A 418 0.24 7.89 -3.79
N ASP A 419 1.42 8.42 -4.10
CA ASP A 419 2.18 9.25 -3.18
C ASP A 419 1.97 10.74 -3.41
N ALA A 420 1.65 11.49 -2.36
CA ALA A 420 1.54 12.95 -2.40
C ALA A 420 2.93 13.62 -2.28
N MET A 421 3.03 14.88 -2.70
CA MET A 421 4.19 15.70 -2.34
C MET A 421 4.24 15.98 -0.84
N TYR A 422 5.43 15.90 -0.26
CA TYR A 422 5.70 16.35 1.11
C TYR A 422 6.09 17.84 1.09
N PHE A 423 5.43 18.65 1.93
CA PHE A 423 5.73 20.07 2.06
C PHE A 423 6.31 20.41 3.44
N ALA A 424 7.62 20.64 3.52
CA ALA A 424 8.25 21.20 4.71
C ALA A 424 7.76 22.62 5.01
N GLU A 425 7.57 23.40 3.94
CA GLU A 425 6.97 24.73 3.97
C GLU A 425 5.59 24.65 3.29
N PRO A 426 4.48 24.72 4.04
CA PRO A 426 3.14 24.53 3.50
C PRO A 426 2.75 25.51 2.40
N SER A 427 3.31 26.72 2.34
CA SER A 427 3.02 27.72 1.29
C SER A 427 3.40 27.23 -0.11
N LEU A 428 4.44 26.38 -0.22
CA LEU A 428 4.97 25.92 -1.50
C LEU A 428 3.95 25.07 -2.29
N GLN A 429 2.96 24.48 -1.62
CA GLN A 429 1.95 23.68 -2.30
C GLN A 429 1.07 24.48 -3.26
N TYR A 430 1.02 25.82 -3.10
CA TYR A 430 0.32 26.75 -3.98
C TYR A 430 1.19 27.25 -5.15
N ASP A 431 2.25 26.51 -5.50
CA ASP A 431 2.95 26.66 -6.77
C ASP A 431 2.33 25.69 -7.78
N MET A 432 1.95 26.19 -8.96
CA MET A 432 1.31 25.38 -10.00
C MET A 432 2.12 24.15 -10.39
N LYS A 433 3.45 24.17 -10.29
CA LYS A 433 4.27 22.97 -10.57
C LYS A 433 3.97 21.81 -9.60
N HIS A 434 3.64 22.12 -8.35
CA HIS A 434 3.31 21.13 -7.33
C HIS A 434 1.85 20.70 -7.44
N VAL A 435 0.96 21.63 -7.78
CA VAL A 435 -0.45 21.34 -8.11
C VAL A 435 -0.53 20.39 -9.30
N ASP A 436 0.17 20.69 -10.40
CA ASP A 436 0.22 19.88 -11.62
C ASP A 436 0.77 18.47 -11.35
N ARG A 437 1.81 18.38 -10.51
CA ARG A 437 2.39 17.10 -10.09
C ARG A 437 1.33 16.23 -9.38
N ASP A 438 0.65 16.78 -8.37
CA ASP A 438 -0.33 16.01 -7.61
C ASP A 438 -1.61 15.73 -8.42
N LEU A 439 -1.99 16.63 -9.34
CA LEU A 439 -3.04 16.39 -10.34
C LEU A 439 -2.68 15.22 -11.26
N LEU A 440 -1.46 15.19 -11.81
CA LEU A 440 -0.98 14.11 -12.68
C LEU A 440 -0.95 12.78 -11.93
N LYS A 441 -0.48 12.77 -10.69
CA LYS A 441 -0.46 11.58 -9.83
C LYS A 441 -1.88 11.05 -9.60
N ALA A 442 -2.81 11.90 -9.17
CA ALA A 442 -4.20 11.51 -8.96
C ALA A 442 -4.86 11.01 -10.24
N TYR A 443 -4.65 11.70 -11.37
CA TYR A 443 -5.17 11.29 -12.66
C TYR A 443 -4.65 9.92 -13.08
N THR A 444 -3.33 9.71 -12.99
CA THR A 444 -2.67 8.41 -13.25
C THR A 444 -3.30 7.29 -12.42
N SER A 445 -3.48 7.52 -11.12
CA SER A 445 -4.02 6.52 -10.19
C SER A 445 -5.49 6.19 -10.42
N PHE A 446 -6.25 7.13 -10.98
CA PHE A 446 -7.67 6.95 -11.27
C PHE A 446 -7.91 6.43 -12.69
N TYR A 447 -6.89 6.50 -13.55
CA TYR A 447 -6.96 6.15 -14.96
C TYR A 447 -7.50 4.72 -15.17
N PRO A 448 -8.47 4.50 -16.08
CA PRO A 448 -9.06 3.20 -16.31
C PRO A 448 -8.00 2.23 -16.86
N GLN A 449 -7.99 1.00 -16.37
CA GLN A 449 -6.98 0.02 -16.76
C GLN A 449 -7.42 -0.85 -17.95
N ASP A 450 -8.71 -0.94 -18.22
CA ASP A 450 -9.25 -1.70 -19.35
C ASP A 450 -9.64 -0.80 -20.53
N SER A 451 -9.40 -1.33 -21.74
CA SER A 451 -9.66 -0.66 -23.02
C SER A 451 -11.15 -0.42 -23.31
N LYS A 452 -12.04 -1.08 -22.57
CA LYS A 452 -13.49 -0.89 -22.65
C LYS A 452 -13.93 0.19 -21.68
N LYS A 453 -13.69 1.44 -22.07
CA LYS A 453 -14.05 2.67 -21.34
C LYS A 453 -15.53 2.77 -20.92
N GLU A 454 -16.41 1.91 -21.43
CA GLU A 454 -17.85 1.91 -21.15
C GLU A 454 -18.25 1.07 -19.92
N ASP A 455 -17.48 0.03 -19.54
CA ASP A 455 -17.79 -0.82 -18.36
C ASP A 455 -17.09 -0.33 -17.07
N ASP A 456 -15.96 0.39 -17.20
CA ASP A 456 -15.17 0.94 -16.08
C ASP A 456 -15.68 2.32 -15.60
N ALA A 457 -16.64 2.92 -16.33
CA ALA A 457 -17.14 4.28 -16.11
C ALA A 457 -17.89 4.49 -14.77
N TYR A 458 -18.16 3.41 -14.02
CA TYR A 458 -18.95 3.45 -12.79
C TYR A 458 -18.23 2.92 -11.54
N PHE A 459 -16.99 2.40 -11.66
CA PHE A 459 -16.25 1.93 -10.49
C PHE A 459 -15.78 3.14 -9.67
N GLY A 460 -16.49 3.47 -8.59
CA GLY A 460 -16.19 4.62 -7.74
C GLY A 460 -14.77 4.61 -7.17
N ILE A 461 -14.23 5.78 -6.88
CA ILE A 461 -12.94 5.96 -6.20
C ILE A 461 -13.22 6.33 -4.75
N VAL A 462 -12.80 5.52 -3.79
CA VAL A 462 -12.88 5.87 -2.37
C VAL A 462 -11.53 6.38 -1.87
N THR A 463 -11.54 7.62 -1.40
CA THR A 463 -10.35 8.37 -0.96
C THR A 463 -10.68 9.24 0.27
N GLY A 464 -9.80 10.17 0.60
CA GLY A 464 -9.98 11.15 1.66
C GLY A 464 -8.89 12.22 1.62
N SER A 465 -8.41 12.63 2.79
CA SER A 465 -7.40 13.68 2.98
C SER A 465 -5.97 13.24 2.60
N TRP A 466 -5.81 12.83 1.34
CA TRP A 466 -4.56 12.36 0.73
C TRP A 466 -3.44 13.41 0.86
N GLY A 467 -2.33 13.03 1.51
CA GLY A 467 -1.17 13.91 1.70
C GLY A 467 -1.35 15.01 2.75
N CYS A 468 -2.47 15.06 3.48
CA CYS A 468 -2.77 16.18 4.39
C CYS A 468 -2.37 15.97 5.86
N GLY A 469 -1.90 14.76 6.20
CA GLY A 469 -1.41 14.44 7.55
C GLY A 469 0.09 14.70 7.65
N ALA A 470 0.87 13.63 7.74
CA ALA A 470 2.34 13.68 7.83
C ALA A 470 3.03 14.43 6.66
N PHE A 471 2.32 14.67 5.56
CA PHE A 471 2.84 15.31 4.35
C PHE A 471 2.51 16.81 4.24
N ASN A 472 1.79 17.36 5.23
CA ASN A 472 1.46 18.80 5.36
C ASN A 472 0.71 19.42 4.18
N GLY A 473 0.00 18.62 3.37
CA GLY A 473 -0.89 19.12 2.34
C GLY A 473 -2.15 19.77 2.92
N ASP A 474 -2.65 20.78 2.24
CA ASP A 474 -3.92 21.43 2.51
C ASP A 474 -5.09 20.54 2.06
N ARG A 475 -6.05 20.34 2.96
CA ARG A 475 -7.18 19.42 2.73
C ARG A 475 -8.13 19.92 1.65
N GLU A 476 -8.32 21.24 1.56
CA GLU A 476 -9.23 21.82 0.58
C GLU A 476 -8.63 21.74 -0.83
N LEU A 477 -7.36 22.11 -0.98
CA LEU A 477 -6.61 21.99 -2.24
C LEU A 477 -6.58 20.53 -2.71
N LYS A 478 -6.24 19.59 -1.83
CA LYS A 478 -6.19 18.16 -2.17
C LYS A 478 -7.55 17.58 -2.50
N ALA A 479 -8.64 18.07 -1.90
CA ALA A 479 -9.99 17.68 -2.29
C ALA A 479 -10.34 18.18 -3.71
N ILE A 480 -9.99 19.43 -4.06
CA ILE A 480 -10.17 19.98 -5.42
C ILE A 480 -9.34 19.18 -6.44
N ILE A 481 -8.07 18.91 -6.15
CA ILE A 481 -7.19 18.11 -7.03
C ILE A 481 -7.79 16.75 -7.34
N GLN A 482 -8.26 16.03 -6.30
CA GLN A 482 -8.85 14.71 -6.47
C GLN A 482 -10.19 14.77 -7.22
N LEU A 483 -11.03 15.78 -6.95
CA LEU A 483 -12.27 16.01 -7.71
C LEU A 483 -11.98 16.26 -9.19
N MET A 484 -10.99 17.09 -9.50
CA MET A 484 -10.57 17.37 -10.89
C MET A 484 -10.08 16.11 -11.60
N ALA A 485 -9.22 15.33 -10.95
CA ALA A 485 -8.70 14.09 -11.51
C ALA A 485 -9.81 13.06 -11.75
N ALA A 486 -10.68 12.82 -10.77
CA ALA A 486 -11.81 11.90 -10.89
C ALA A 486 -12.80 12.34 -11.99
N SER A 487 -13.08 13.64 -12.07
CA SER A 487 -13.92 14.24 -13.13
C SER A 487 -13.30 14.07 -14.52
N ALA A 488 -11.99 14.29 -14.65
CA ALA A 488 -11.29 14.17 -15.93
C ALA A 488 -11.23 12.71 -16.44
N VAL A 489 -11.18 11.74 -15.52
CA VAL A 489 -11.28 10.32 -15.87
C VAL A 489 -12.74 9.88 -16.09
N GLY A 490 -13.71 10.56 -15.47
CA GLY A 490 -15.12 10.24 -15.57
C GLY A 490 -15.61 9.24 -14.52
N ARG A 491 -14.99 9.22 -13.31
CA ARG A 491 -15.33 8.27 -12.24
C ARG A 491 -15.95 8.97 -11.03
N PRO A 492 -16.98 8.42 -10.39
CA PRO A 492 -17.54 8.98 -9.14
C PRO A 492 -16.50 9.00 -8.01
N LEU A 493 -16.51 10.06 -7.21
CA LEU A 493 -15.61 10.25 -6.08
C LEU A 493 -16.34 10.03 -4.75
N ILE A 494 -15.85 9.10 -3.94
CA ILE A 494 -16.29 8.85 -2.57
C ILE A 494 -15.21 9.42 -1.64
N TYR A 495 -15.51 10.53 -0.95
CA TYR A 495 -14.55 11.22 -0.10
C TYR A 495 -14.87 10.98 1.38
N ALA A 496 -14.03 10.19 2.04
CA ALA A 496 -14.05 9.94 3.47
C ALA A 496 -13.23 11.02 4.20
N ALA A 497 -13.93 11.99 4.80
CA ALA A 497 -13.31 13.13 5.48
C ALA A 497 -12.85 12.83 6.92
N TYR A 498 -13.20 11.65 7.46
CA TYR A 498 -12.88 11.15 8.80
C TYR A 498 -13.00 12.19 9.92
N LEU A 499 -14.17 12.24 10.57
CA LEU A 499 -14.51 13.14 11.68
C LEU A 499 -14.44 14.65 11.38
N ASP A 500 -14.15 15.06 10.14
CA ASP A 500 -14.09 16.46 9.73
C ASP A 500 -15.42 16.96 9.14
N LYS A 501 -16.36 17.28 10.03
CA LYS A 501 -17.68 17.83 9.67
C LYS A 501 -17.58 19.13 8.86
N LYS A 502 -16.60 19.98 9.17
CA LYS A 502 -16.41 21.27 8.49
C LYS A 502 -16.00 21.04 7.04
N LEU A 503 -15.02 20.17 6.80
CA LEU A 503 -14.57 19.82 5.45
C LEU A 503 -15.70 19.24 4.60
N VAL A 504 -16.50 18.30 5.15
CA VAL A 504 -17.67 17.75 4.43
C VAL A 504 -18.65 18.85 4.02
N ASN A 505 -18.98 19.75 4.93
CA ASN A 505 -19.92 20.84 4.65
C ASN A 505 -19.38 21.84 3.63
N SER A 506 -18.14 22.28 3.79
CA SER A 506 -17.52 23.26 2.90
C SER A 506 -17.27 22.68 1.50
N LEU A 507 -16.77 21.45 1.40
CA LEU A 507 -16.58 20.77 0.12
C LEU A 507 -17.91 20.57 -0.60
N PHE A 508 -18.98 20.21 0.12
CA PHE A 508 -20.32 20.11 -0.46
C PHE A 508 -20.82 21.46 -0.98
N ALA A 509 -20.62 22.55 -0.23
CA ALA A 509 -21.03 23.89 -0.64
C ALA A 509 -20.30 24.34 -1.92
N VAL A 510 -18.98 24.13 -1.99
CA VAL A 510 -18.17 24.41 -3.19
C VAL A 510 -18.65 23.55 -4.37
N TYR A 511 -18.86 22.25 -4.15
CA TYR A 511 -19.38 21.36 -5.19
C TYR A 511 -20.74 21.81 -5.74
N GLN A 512 -21.68 22.18 -4.87
CA GLN A 512 -23.00 22.70 -5.29
C GLN A 512 -22.88 24.02 -6.07
N TYR A 513 -22.02 24.92 -5.61
CA TYR A 513 -21.73 26.16 -6.34
C TYR A 513 -21.21 25.87 -7.74
N LEU A 514 -20.21 25.01 -7.87
CA LEU A 514 -19.61 24.66 -9.15
C LEU A 514 -20.61 23.98 -10.11
N LEU A 515 -21.48 23.09 -9.59
CA LEU A 515 -22.58 22.51 -10.37
C LEU A 515 -23.56 23.58 -10.87
N GLY A 516 -23.94 24.52 -10.01
CA GLY A 516 -24.83 25.64 -10.37
C GLY A 516 -24.23 26.55 -11.45
N GLN A 517 -22.91 26.70 -11.47
CA GLN A 517 -22.16 27.43 -12.50
C GLN A 517 -21.90 26.61 -13.78
N LYS A 518 -22.30 25.33 -13.82
CA LYS A 518 -21.96 24.38 -14.89
C LYS A 518 -20.44 24.34 -15.16
N ALA A 519 -19.65 24.40 -14.08
CA ALA A 519 -18.20 24.42 -14.15
C ALA A 519 -17.65 23.12 -14.74
N ARG A 520 -16.55 23.23 -15.49
CA ARG A 520 -15.77 22.11 -16.01
C ARG A 520 -14.41 22.03 -15.33
N VAL A 521 -13.68 20.93 -15.53
CA VAL A 521 -12.33 20.75 -14.97
C VAL A 521 -11.39 21.91 -15.32
N ARG A 522 -11.44 22.45 -16.55
CA ARG A 522 -10.66 23.63 -16.93
C ARG A 522 -10.94 24.87 -16.09
N ASP A 523 -12.16 25.03 -15.58
CA ASP A 523 -12.56 26.20 -14.80
C ASP A 523 -12.02 26.08 -13.38
N LEU A 524 -12.02 24.87 -12.79
CA LEU A 524 -11.32 24.58 -11.53
C LEU A 524 -9.81 24.81 -11.68
N TYR A 525 -9.21 24.39 -12.80
CA TYR A 525 -7.80 24.64 -13.07
C TYR A 525 -7.47 26.15 -13.07
N ARG A 526 -8.32 26.97 -13.71
CA ARG A 526 -8.18 28.44 -13.70
C ARG A 526 -8.36 29.05 -12.31
N TYR A 527 -9.25 28.51 -11.47
CA TYR A 527 -9.34 28.90 -10.07
C TYR A 527 -8.00 28.65 -9.36
N LEU A 528 -7.39 27.47 -9.56
CA LEU A 528 -6.09 27.14 -8.97
C LEU A 528 -4.98 28.05 -9.50
N GLU A 529 -4.88 28.27 -10.81
CA GLU A 529 -3.91 29.20 -11.40
C GLU A 529 -4.02 30.58 -10.75
N ARG A 530 -5.23 31.15 -10.68
CA ARG A 530 -5.45 32.47 -10.09
C ARG A 530 -5.17 32.48 -8.58
N TYR A 531 -5.61 31.48 -7.84
CA TYR A 531 -5.38 31.39 -6.39
C TYR A 531 -3.88 31.29 -6.07
N CYS A 532 -3.14 30.49 -6.85
CA CYS A 532 -1.70 30.30 -6.70
C CYS A 532 -0.90 31.58 -6.99
N THR A 533 -1.43 32.53 -7.77
CA THR A 533 -0.78 33.84 -7.96
C THR A 533 -0.93 34.81 -6.78
N GLN A 534 -1.85 34.56 -5.83
CA GLN A 534 -2.08 35.48 -4.72
C GLN A 534 -0.93 35.44 -3.72
N THR A 535 -0.43 36.61 -3.32
CA THR A 535 0.55 36.71 -2.24
C THR A 535 -0.13 36.50 -0.88
N ASN A 536 0.32 35.49 -0.14
CA ASN A 536 -0.08 35.16 1.24
C ASN A 536 -1.48 34.54 1.45
N GLN A 537 -2.07 33.84 0.47
CA GLN A 537 -3.31 33.03 0.58
C GLN A 537 -4.22 33.38 1.78
N ARG A 538 -4.72 34.62 1.84
CA ARG A 538 -5.39 35.17 3.04
C ARG A 538 -6.74 34.51 3.32
N GLU A 539 -7.36 33.98 2.29
CA GLU A 539 -8.57 33.17 2.34
C GLU A 539 -8.26 31.76 1.86
N SER A 540 -9.06 30.78 2.29
CA SER A 540 -8.89 29.39 1.85
C SER A 540 -9.31 29.23 0.38
N ILE A 541 -8.86 28.17 -0.28
CA ILE A 541 -9.23 27.91 -1.68
C ILE A 541 -10.74 27.73 -1.85
N PHE A 542 -11.43 27.13 -0.87
CA PHE A 542 -12.89 27.03 -0.91
C PHE A 542 -13.57 28.40 -0.83
N GLU A 543 -13.12 29.27 0.08
CA GLU A 543 -13.64 30.64 0.19
C GLU A 543 -13.40 31.44 -1.10
N PHE A 544 -12.19 31.33 -1.66
CA PHE A 544 -11.82 31.98 -2.91
C PHE A 544 -12.74 31.55 -4.06
N ILE A 545 -13.01 30.25 -4.21
CA ILE A 545 -13.90 29.72 -5.26
C ILE A 545 -15.32 30.28 -5.08
N LEU A 546 -15.86 30.28 -3.85
CA LEU A 546 -17.23 30.73 -3.59
C LEU A 546 -17.41 32.24 -3.82
N LYS A 547 -16.38 33.06 -3.56
CA LYS A 547 -16.44 34.52 -3.75
C LYS A 547 -16.10 34.97 -5.16
N THR A 548 -15.46 34.12 -5.96
CA THR A 548 -14.95 34.49 -7.29
C THR A 548 -15.87 33.94 -8.38
N PRO A 549 -16.63 34.80 -9.11
CA PRO A 549 -17.48 34.34 -10.19
C PRO A 549 -16.68 33.67 -11.31
N ILE A 550 -17.17 32.54 -11.83
CA ILE A 550 -16.52 31.79 -12.92
C ILE A 550 -16.29 32.65 -14.17
N SER A 551 -17.18 33.62 -14.42
CA SER A 551 -17.07 34.59 -15.52
C SER A 551 -15.81 35.47 -15.43
N SER A 552 -15.30 35.69 -14.21
CA SER A 552 -14.10 36.50 -13.95
C SER A 552 -12.78 35.74 -14.14
N LEU A 553 -12.84 34.44 -14.42
CA LEU A 553 -11.66 33.60 -14.71
C LEU A 553 -11.30 33.56 -16.19
N LYS A 554 -12.07 34.25 -17.04
CA LYS A 554 -11.84 34.27 -18.48
C LYS A 554 -10.65 35.18 -18.80
N SER A 555 -9.49 34.57 -19.02
CA SER A 555 -8.42 35.09 -19.88
C SER A 555 -8.24 34.14 -21.05
#